data_AF-A0A6A5F1P2-F1
#
_entry.id   AF-A0A6A5F1P2-F1
#
_cell.length_a   1.000
_cell.length_b   1.000
_cell.length_c   1.000
_cell.angle_alpha   90.00
_cell.angle_beta   90.00
_cell.angle_gamma   90.00
#
_symmetry.space_group_name_H-M   'P 1'
#
loop_
_entity.id
_entity.type
_entity.pdbx_description
1 polymer ?
#
loop_
_entity_poly.entity_id
_entity_poly.type
_entity_poly.pdbx_seq_one_letter_code
_entity_poly.pdbx_strand_id
1 'polypeptide(L)'
;MPSSIYLISETGVVRLPSSTGYIGEIEISGRYEVCGEEGPTTPVPLPTHPHPAQRSLFRFGTRPVASAVRSGPVPAPATRSFSRSISIGRVEGGVLRVDGGTLYVTFMEREANVSTIAEKMKHDLGSEEEIVLCDGQGNRLIEGIGTTGMSFWKQNARKIVALCDSAYQELMRKKRRRTSGIDGQTVGWVEELVLAAVELPAIPKALRDLGQYARANRVSTVALTGDQVATVRSTFQCLICRDVMENPVVAPCCRSLVGCRVCVEQWTTNSLHCPKCRDDSFQEKKF
;
A
#
# COMPACT_ATOMS: atom_id res chain seq x y z
N MET A 1 16.53 4.38 -7.21
CA MET A 1 15.36 3.51 -7.45
C MET A 1 14.47 4.24 -8.45
N PRO A 2 14.13 3.67 -9.63
CA PRO A 2 13.23 4.34 -10.55
C PRO A 2 11.80 4.30 -10.00
N SER A 3 11.20 5.48 -9.79
CA SER A 3 9.82 5.65 -9.36
C SER A 3 8.88 5.01 -10.38
N SER A 4 8.13 3.98 -9.98
CA SER A 4 7.21 3.27 -10.88
C SER A 4 5.81 3.84 -10.72
N ILE A 5 5.30 4.48 -11.78
CA ILE A 5 3.92 4.97 -11.89
C ILE A 5 3.04 3.80 -12.35
N TYR A 6 1.89 3.60 -11.71
CA TYR A 6 0.91 2.59 -12.10
C TYR A 6 -0.51 3.12 -12.00
N LEU A 7 -1.43 2.53 -12.77
CA LEU A 7 -2.85 2.88 -12.76
C LEU A 7 -3.66 1.83 -12.02
N ILE A 8 -4.67 2.27 -11.27
CA ILE A 8 -5.66 1.39 -10.64
C ILE A 8 -7.04 1.70 -11.20
N SER A 9 -7.75 0.66 -11.69
CA SER A 9 -9.14 0.80 -12.11
C SER A 9 -10.11 0.80 -10.91
N GLU A 10 -11.37 1.22 -11.12
CA GLU A 10 -12.43 1.11 -10.10
C GLU A 10 -12.69 -0.33 -9.62
N THR A 11 -12.32 -1.33 -10.43
CA THR A 11 -12.38 -2.76 -10.08
C THR A 11 -11.14 -3.27 -9.35
N GLY A 12 -10.15 -2.41 -9.08
CA GLY A 12 -8.91 -2.76 -8.37
C GLY A 12 -7.83 -3.41 -9.25
N VAL A 13 -7.96 -3.36 -10.57
CA VAL A 13 -6.97 -3.91 -11.49
C VAL A 13 -5.80 -2.94 -11.61
N VAL A 14 -4.60 -3.40 -11.25
CA VAL A 14 -3.35 -2.63 -11.35
C VAL A 14 -2.74 -2.82 -12.73
N ARG A 15 -2.45 -1.71 -13.41
CA ARG A 15 -1.82 -1.69 -14.74
C ARG A 15 -0.48 -0.97 -14.67
N LEU A 16 0.60 -1.68 -15.01
CA LEU A 16 1.96 -1.16 -15.06
C LEU A 16 2.30 -0.70 -16.49
N PRO A 17 3.10 0.36 -16.67
CA PRO A 17 3.62 0.73 -17.98
C PRO A 17 4.53 -0.37 -18.52
N SER A 18 4.47 -0.56 -19.84
CA SER A 18 5.37 -1.47 -20.55
C SER A 18 6.82 -0.99 -20.47
N SER A 19 7.78 -1.83 -20.89
CA SER A 19 9.21 -1.50 -20.92
C SER A 19 9.56 -0.29 -21.81
N THR A 20 8.63 0.17 -22.65
CA THR A 20 8.76 1.38 -23.49
C THR A 20 8.10 2.62 -22.87
N GLY A 21 7.52 2.51 -21.67
CA GLY A 21 6.85 3.62 -20.97
C GLY A 21 5.40 3.88 -21.38
N TYR A 22 4.86 3.09 -22.31
CA TYR A 22 3.47 3.23 -22.77
C TYR A 22 2.53 2.28 -22.01
N ILE A 23 1.33 2.76 -21.71
CA ILE A 23 0.20 1.94 -21.26
C ILE A 23 -0.66 1.71 -22.51
N GLY A 24 -0.81 0.44 -22.92
CA GLY A 24 -1.41 0.08 -24.21
C GLY A 24 -2.79 0.68 -24.44
N GLU A 25 -3.03 1.10 -25.68
CA GLU A 25 -4.23 1.76 -26.18
C GLU A 25 -5.37 0.74 -26.33
N ILE A 26 -5.92 0.26 -25.22
CA ILE A 26 -7.16 -0.50 -25.17
C ILE A 26 -8.09 0.25 -24.23
N GLU A 27 -9.20 0.73 -24.81
CA GLU A 27 -10.29 1.52 -24.22
C GLU A 27 -10.15 1.77 -22.71
N ILE A 28 -9.54 2.90 -22.38
CA ILE A 28 -9.57 3.52 -21.05
C ILE A 28 -10.99 4.07 -20.86
N SER A 29 -11.96 3.17 -20.71
CA SER A 29 -13.36 3.47 -20.44
C SER A 29 -13.57 3.33 -18.94
N GLY A 30 -13.38 4.42 -18.18
CA GLY A 30 -13.59 4.45 -16.73
C GLY A 30 -12.78 5.53 -16.03
N ARG A 31 -12.96 5.65 -14.71
CA ARG A 31 -12.11 6.48 -13.85
C ARG A 31 -10.91 5.66 -13.37
N TYR A 32 -9.72 6.23 -13.45
CA TYR A 32 -8.48 5.61 -13.01
C TYR A 32 -7.77 6.53 -12.03
N GLU A 33 -7.13 5.94 -11.03
CA GLU A 33 -6.26 6.65 -10.09
C GLU A 33 -4.80 6.41 -10.51
N VAL A 34 -4.03 7.50 -10.62
CA VAL A 34 -2.60 7.45 -10.92
C VAL A 34 -1.85 7.40 -9.60
N CYS A 35 -1.14 6.31 -9.35
CA CYS A 35 -0.36 6.13 -8.14
C CYS A 35 1.13 6.10 -8.50
N GLY A 36 1.93 6.87 -7.76
CA GLY A 36 3.39 6.84 -7.81
C GLY A 36 3.94 7.12 -6.42
N GLU A 37 5.12 6.61 -6.12
CA GLU A 37 5.84 7.00 -4.90
C GLU A 37 6.40 8.42 -5.08
N GLU A 38 5.83 9.39 -4.36
CA GLU A 38 6.35 10.75 -4.30
C GLU A 38 7.69 10.75 -3.56
N GLY A 39 8.77 10.88 -4.33
CA GLY A 39 10.09 11.20 -3.79
C GLY A 39 10.15 12.64 -3.25
N PRO A 40 11.16 12.96 -2.42
CA PRO A 40 11.23 14.27 -1.76
C PRO A 40 11.35 15.42 -2.76
N THR A 41 10.43 16.37 -2.65
CA THR A 41 10.34 17.58 -3.46
C THR A 41 11.62 18.41 -3.34
N THR A 42 12.45 18.41 -4.38
CA THR A 42 13.49 19.43 -4.57
C THR A 42 13.18 20.19 -5.86
N PRO A 43 12.99 21.53 -5.82
CA PRO A 43 12.69 22.31 -7.02
C PRO A 43 13.99 22.53 -7.80
N VAL A 44 14.11 21.89 -8.98
CA VAL A 44 15.15 22.19 -9.97
C VAL A 44 14.57 23.20 -10.97
N PRO A 45 15.25 24.33 -11.28
CA PRO A 45 14.77 25.25 -12.31
C PRO A 45 15.03 24.69 -13.70
N LEU A 46 14.01 24.72 -14.57
CA LEU A 46 14.12 24.35 -15.99
C LEU A 46 14.80 25.45 -16.83
N PRO A 47 15.63 25.12 -17.83
CA PRO A 47 16.08 26.05 -18.84
C PRO A 47 15.02 26.27 -19.93
N THR A 48 14.83 27.53 -20.28
CA THR A 48 14.03 28.06 -21.39
C THR A 48 14.70 27.78 -22.75
N HIS A 49 13.93 27.33 -23.77
CA HIS A 49 13.97 27.79 -25.18
C HIS A 49 12.94 27.03 -26.07
N PRO A 50 12.57 27.55 -27.28
CA PRO A 50 11.16 27.71 -27.67
C PRO A 50 10.73 26.98 -28.98
N HIS A 51 9.40 27.05 -29.23
CA HIS A 51 8.62 26.77 -30.47
C HIS A 51 8.21 25.32 -30.83
N PRO A 52 7.13 25.12 -31.63
CA PRO A 52 5.90 25.91 -31.80
C PRO A 52 4.62 25.12 -31.44
N ALA A 53 3.55 25.86 -31.19
CA ALA A 53 2.24 25.36 -30.79
C ALA A 53 1.48 24.67 -31.95
N GLN A 54 0.99 23.46 -31.70
CA GLN A 54 -0.29 22.98 -32.22
C GLN A 54 -1.03 22.23 -31.11
N ARG A 55 -1.77 22.98 -30.29
CA ARG A 55 -2.82 22.42 -29.42
C ARG A 55 -4.14 22.47 -30.18
N SER A 56 -4.59 21.33 -30.70
CA SER A 56 -6.00 21.13 -30.99
C SER A 56 -6.74 20.97 -29.65
N LEU A 57 -7.51 21.98 -29.28
CA LEU A 57 -8.41 21.96 -28.13
C LEU A 57 -9.82 21.69 -28.66
N PHE A 58 -10.38 20.51 -28.37
CA PHE A 58 -11.83 20.33 -28.48
C PHE A 58 -12.50 21.06 -27.31
N ARG A 59 -13.12 22.21 -27.61
CA ARG A 59 -14.07 22.91 -26.74
C ARG A 59 -15.48 22.49 -27.10
N PHE A 60 -16.27 22.04 -26.13
CA PHE A 60 -17.72 22.10 -26.21
C PHE A 60 -18.17 23.55 -25.99
N GLY A 61 -18.87 24.10 -26.97
CA GLY A 61 -19.35 25.47 -26.96
C GLY A 61 -20.68 25.61 -26.22
N THR A 62 -20.73 26.55 -25.28
CA THR A 62 -21.95 27.28 -24.91
C THR A 62 -21.70 28.77 -25.15
N ARG A 63 -22.61 29.41 -25.89
CA ARG A 63 -22.52 30.81 -26.34
C ARG A 63 -22.47 31.81 -25.17
N PRO A 64 -21.83 32.99 -25.34
CA PRO A 64 -21.70 33.99 -24.30
C PRO A 64 -22.89 34.95 -24.30
N VAL A 65 -23.40 35.29 -23.11
CA VAL A 65 -24.07 36.59 -22.86
C VAL A 65 -23.04 37.45 -22.14
N ALA A 66 -22.73 38.59 -22.75
CA ALA A 66 -21.79 39.56 -22.21
C ALA A 66 -22.35 40.23 -20.95
N SER A 67 -21.54 40.33 -19.90
CA SER A 67 -21.65 41.38 -18.90
C SER A 67 -20.30 41.60 -18.22
N ALA A 68 -19.93 42.87 -18.14
CA ALA A 68 -18.62 43.36 -17.72
C ALA A 68 -18.27 42.97 -16.27
N VAL A 69 -17.08 42.41 -16.07
CA VAL A 69 -16.52 42.16 -14.73
C VAL A 69 -15.82 43.43 -14.27
N ARG A 70 -16.41 44.10 -13.27
CA ARG A 70 -15.69 45.05 -12.41
C ARG A 70 -14.73 44.24 -11.52
N SER A 71 -13.50 44.72 -11.40
CA SER A 71 -12.46 44.18 -10.53
C SER A 71 -12.92 44.18 -9.07
N GLY A 72 -13.32 43.02 -8.56
CA GLY A 72 -13.54 42.78 -7.13
C GLY A 72 -12.36 42.03 -6.52
N PRO A 73 -12.14 42.13 -5.19
CA PRO A 73 -11.03 41.48 -4.51
C PRO A 73 -11.12 39.95 -4.61
N VAL A 74 -9.96 39.31 -4.77
CA VAL A 74 -9.77 37.87 -4.88
C VAL A 74 -10.39 37.17 -3.65
N PRO A 75 -11.31 36.19 -3.80
CA PRO A 75 -11.83 35.42 -2.67
C PRO A 75 -10.71 34.61 -2.02
N ALA A 76 -10.68 34.57 -0.69
CA ALA A 76 -9.81 33.67 0.06
C ALA A 76 -10.01 32.21 -0.41
N PRO A 77 -8.96 31.36 -0.40
CA PRO A 77 -9.07 29.98 -0.85
C PRO A 77 -10.16 29.27 -0.05
N ALA A 78 -11.19 28.79 -0.76
CA ALA A 78 -12.32 28.09 -0.17
C ALA A 78 -11.82 26.86 0.60
N THR A 79 -11.99 26.86 1.91
CA THR A 79 -11.74 25.66 2.74
C THR A 79 -12.75 24.59 2.35
N ARG A 80 -12.29 23.56 1.63
CA ARG A 80 -13.13 22.47 1.14
C ARG A 80 -13.66 21.64 2.32
N SER A 81 -14.94 21.80 2.65
CA SER A 81 -15.64 20.93 3.58
C SER A 81 -16.04 19.61 2.90
N PHE A 82 -16.27 18.58 3.70
CA PHE A 82 -16.77 17.29 3.27
C PHE A 82 -17.88 16.83 4.21
N SER A 83 -18.88 16.14 3.65
CA SER A 83 -19.99 15.58 4.42
C SER A 83 -19.92 14.06 4.43
N ARG A 84 -19.99 13.46 5.62
CA ARG A 84 -20.01 12.00 5.82
C ARG A 84 -21.33 11.57 6.43
N SER A 85 -21.95 10.54 5.88
CA SER A 85 -23.06 9.85 6.52
C SER A 85 -22.55 8.98 7.68
N ILE A 86 -23.14 9.17 8.85
CA ILE A 86 -22.91 8.38 10.06
C ILE A 86 -24.24 7.79 10.49
N SER A 87 -24.31 6.47 10.64
CA SER A 87 -25.54 5.81 11.03
C SER A 87 -25.78 5.93 12.53
N ILE A 88 -27.02 6.10 12.94
CA ILE A 88 -27.39 6.13 14.36
C ILE A 88 -27.68 4.69 14.79
N GLY A 89 -26.97 4.25 15.82
CA GLY A 89 -27.14 2.94 16.43
C GLY A 89 -28.09 2.97 17.61
N ARG A 90 -28.69 1.81 17.90
CA ARG A 90 -29.38 1.50 19.14
C ARG A 90 -28.89 0.16 19.65
N VAL A 91 -29.06 -0.09 20.94
CA VAL A 91 -28.70 -1.37 21.55
C VAL A 91 -29.95 -1.96 22.14
N GLU A 92 -30.30 -3.17 21.68
CA GLU A 92 -31.47 -3.91 22.18
C GLU A 92 -31.01 -5.26 22.68
N GLY A 93 -31.19 -5.50 23.99
CA GLY A 93 -30.73 -6.73 24.62
C GLY A 93 -29.23 -6.96 24.44
N GLY A 94 -28.42 -5.89 24.45
CA GLY A 94 -26.97 -5.93 24.21
C GLY A 94 -26.54 -6.34 22.79
N VAL A 95 -27.40 -6.21 21.79
CA VAL A 95 -27.04 -6.37 20.37
C VAL A 95 -27.13 -5.00 19.68
N LEU A 96 -26.08 -4.65 18.93
CA LEU A 96 -26.07 -3.41 18.13
C LEU A 96 -27.06 -3.51 16.97
N ARG A 97 -27.99 -2.56 16.91
CA ARG A 97 -28.90 -2.33 15.78
C ARG A 97 -28.59 -0.98 15.15
N VAL A 98 -28.73 -0.89 13.83
CA VAL A 98 -28.43 0.33 13.07
C VAL A 98 -29.69 0.76 12.31
N ASP A 99 -30.72 1.07 13.09
CA ASP A 99 -32.08 1.44 12.65
C ASP A 99 -32.49 2.83 13.13
N GLY A 100 -31.61 3.54 13.84
CA GLY A 100 -31.87 4.90 14.34
C GLY A 100 -31.82 6.01 13.28
N GLY A 101 -31.61 5.67 12.01
CA GLY A 101 -31.43 6.61 10.91
C GLY A 101 -29.97 6.90 10.58
N THR A 102 -29.72 7.99 9.87
CA THR A 102 -28.38 8.42 9.44
C THR A 102 -28.31 9.94 9.41
N LEU A 103 -27.22 10.49 9.92
CA LEU A 103 -26.94 11.92 9.91
C LEU A 103 -25.73 12.23 9.02
N TYR A 104 -25.74 13.40 8.40
CA TYR A 104 -24.66 13.86 7.54
C TYR A 104 -23.82 14.91 8.28
N VAL A 105 -22.64 14.51 8.74
CA VAL A 105 -21.71 15.43 9.42
C VAL A 105 -20.87 16.16 8.39
N THR A 106 -20.89 17.49 8.43
CA THR A 106 -20.03 18.32 7.58
C THR A 106 -18.83 18.83 8.36
N PHE A 107 -17.62 18.58 7.84
CA PHE A 107 -16.36 18.93 8.50
C PHE A 107 -15.23 19.23 7.51
N MET A 108 -14.22 19.95 7.99
CA MET A 108 -12.98 20.27 7.28
C MET A 108 -11.82 19.37 7.74
N GLU A 109 -10.68 19.43 7.05
CA GLU A 109 -9.47 18.66 7.41
C GLU A 109 -9.08 18.77 8.89
N ARG A 110 -9.06 19.99 9.44
CA ARG A 110 -8.71 20.24 10.84
C ARG A 110 -9.69 19.65 11.87
N GLU A 111 -10.92 19.39 11.45
CA GLU A 111 -12.00 18.87 12.29
C GLU A 111 -12.17 17.34 12.12
N ALA A 112 -11.39 16.73 11.22
CA ALA A 112 -11.53 15.33 10.83
C ALA A 112 -10.88 14.40 11.87
N ASN A 113 -11.30 14.46 13.13
CA ASN A 113 -10.85 13.57 14.21
C ASN A 113 -12.07 13.01 14.97
N VAL A 114 -11.87 11.97 15.77
CA VAL A 114 -12.98 11.25 16.42
C VAL A 114 -13.76 12.15 17.38
N SER A 115 -13.07 12.92 18.22
CA SER A 115 -13.71 13.79 19.22
C SER A 115 -14.56 14.87 18.58
N THR A 116 -14.03 15.63 17.62
CA THR A 116 -14.78 16.70 16.95
C THR A 116 -15.99 16.17 16.17
N ILE A 117 -15.87 15.01 15.52
CA ILE A 117 -17.01 14.40 14.81
C ILE A 117 -18.07 13.89 15.80
N ALA A 118 -17.66 13.33 16.94
CA ALA A 118 -18.57 12.91 18.00
C ALA A 118 -19.32 14.11 18.61
N GLU A 119 -18.63 15.22 18.88
CA GLU A 119 -19.24 16.48 19.35
C GLU A 119 -20.25 17.04 18.36
N LYS A 120 -19.93 17.04 17.06
CA LYS A 120 -20.87 17.45 16.00
C LYS A 120 -22.10 16.54 15.98
N MET A 121 -21.91 15.23 16.10
CA MET A 121 -23.04 14.29 16.21
C MET A 121 -23.88 14.55 17.45
N LYS A 122 -23.25 14.81 18.61
CA LYS A 122 -23.95 15.16 19.84
C LYS A 122 -24.82 16.41 19.65
N HIS A 123 -24.24 17.46 19.09
CA HIS A 123 -24.93 18.70 18.79
C HIS A 123 -26.09 18.49 17.81
N ASP A 124 -25.86 17.78 16.70
CA ASP A 124 -26.86 17.56 15.65
C ASP A 124 -27.99 16.61 16.08
N LEU A 125 -27.72 15.69 17.02
CA LEU A 125 -28.72 14.84 17.64
C LEU A 125 -29.52 15.55 18.74
N GLY A 126 -29.06 16.72 19.22
CA GLY A 126 -29.63 17.37 20.40
C GLY A 126 -29.54 16.50 21.65
N SER A 127 -28.49 15.69 21.76
CA SER A 127 -28.29 14.76 22.88
C SER A 127 -27.52 15.43 24.01
N GLU A 128 -28.02 15.33 25.23
CA GLU A 128 -27.28 15.71 26.44
C GLU A 128 -26.17 14.70 26.78
N GLU A 129 -26.39 13.43 26.44
CA GLU A 129 -25.42 12.34 26.62
C GLU A 129 -24.26 12.45 25.63
N GLU A 130 -23.07 11.96 26.04
CA GLU A 130 -21.92 11.82 25.15
C GLU A 130 -22.21 10.81 24.04
N ILE A 131 -21.73 11.11 22.84
CA ILE A 131 -21.84 10.22 21.68
C ILE A 131 -20.52 9.45 21.50
N VAL A 132 -20.63 8.14 21.46
CA VAL A 132 -19.53 7.22 21.18
C VAL A 132 -19.61 6.77 19.72
N LEU A 133 -18.56 7.04 18.96
CA LEU A 133 -18.43 6.56 17.59
C LEU A 133 -17.82 5.16 17.57
N CYS A 134 -18.47 4.25 16.85
CA CYS A 134 -18.08 2.85 16.71
C CYS A 134 -17.94 2.46 15.24
N ASP A 135 -17.23 1.36 14.98
CA ASP A 135 -17.28 0.67 13.70
C ASP A 135 -18.63 -0.05 13.48
N GLY A 136 -18.80 -0.68 12.31
CA GLY A 136 -20.00 -1.48 12.01
C GLY A 136 -20.22 -2.70 12.89
N GLN A 137 -19.25 -3.08 13.74
CA GLN A 137 -19.30 -4.21 14.68
C GLN A 137 -19.51 -3.76 16.13
N GLY A 138 -19.58 -2.44 16.39
CA GLY A 138 -19.75 -1.88 17.73
C GLY A 138 -18.46 -1.76 18.54
N ASN A 139 -17.28 -1.76 17.90
CA ASN A 139 -16.03 -1.40 18.57
C ASN A 139 -15.83 0.12 18.52
N ARG A 140 -15.53 0.73 19.67
CA ARG A 140 -15.25 2.17 19.76
C ARG A 140 -14.07 2.56 18.88
N LEU A 141 -14.23 3.63 18.12
CA LEU A 141 -13.13 4.28 17.42
C LEU A 141 -12.21 4.96 18.43
N ILE A 142 -10.92 4.64 18.35
CA ILE A 142 -9.90 5.24 19.20
C ILE A 142 -9.28 6.40 18.43
N GLU A 143 -9.18 7.55 19.08
CA GLU A 143 -8.51 8.69 18.48
C GLU A 143 -7.00 8.46 18.37
N GLY A 144 -6.46 8.71 17.18
CA GLY A 144 -5.04 8.65 16.90
C GLY A 144 -4.75 8.99 15.45
N ILE A 145 -3.49 8.86 15.05
CA ILE A 145 -3.02 9.23 13.70
C ILE A 145 -3.83 8.52 12.59
N GLY A 146 -4.24 7.27 12.82
CA GLY A 146 -5.02 6.49 11.86
C GLY A 146 -6.51 6.87 11.73
N THR A 147 -7.05 7.67 12.65
CA THR A 147 -8.46 8.13 12.65
C THR A 147 -8.57 9.65 12.52
N THR A 148 -7.46 10.32 12.26
CA THR A 148 -7.35 11.76 12.09
C THR A 148 -7.06 12.09 10.63
N GLY A 149 -7.68 13.15 10.12
CA GLY A 149 -7.56 13.62 8.74
C GLY A 149 -8.63 13.06 7.80
N MET A 150 -8.87 13.76 6.69
CA MET A 150 -9.96 13.44 5.76
C MET A 150 -9.85 12.05 5.12
N SER A 151 -8.63 11.51 4.98
CA SER A 151 -8.37 10.21 4.36
C SER A 151 -9.12 9.07 5.06
N PHE A 152 -9.19 9.10 6.39
CA PHE A 152 -9.95 8.13 7.16
C PHE A 152 -11.47 8.28 6.95
N TRP A 153 -11.98 9.51 7.03
CA TRP A 153 -13.42 9.77 7.06
C TRP A 153 -14.10 9.75 5.69
N LYS A 154 -13.36 9.95 4.59
CA LYS A 154 -13.91 9.91 3.22
C LYS A 154 -14.11 8.51 2.67
N GLN A 155 -13.56 7.47 3.32
CA GLN A 155 -13.65 6.09 2.83
C GLN A 155 -15.07 5.54 2.92
N ASN A 156 -15.74 5.41 1.77
CA ASN A 156 -17.16 5.04 1.70
C ASN A 156 -17.48 3.66 2.28
N ALA A 157 -16.57 2.69 2.14
CA ALA A 157 -16.75 1.34 2.65
C ALA A 157 -16.77 1.24 4.18
N ARG A 158 -16.25 2.24 4.91
CA ARG A 158 -16.21 2.19 6.38
C ARG A 158 -17.54 2.58 6.97
N LYS A 159 -18.25 1.62 7.56
CA LYS A 159 -19.47 1.88 8.34
C LYS A 159 -19.09 2.46 9.70
N ILE A 160 -19.61 3.64 10.01
CA ILE A 160 -19.44 4.32 11.29
C ILE A 160 -20.82 4.45 11.92
N VAL A 161 -20.91 4.07 13.18
CA VAL A 161 -22.15 4.07 13.96
C VAL A 161 -21.98 4.96 15.18
N ALA A 162 -22.90 5.90 15.38
CA ALA A 162 -22.97 6.73 16.58
C ALA A 162 -23.92 6.10 17.60
N LEU A 163 -23.48 5.99 18.85
CA LEU A 163 -24.26 5.50 20.00
C LEU A 163 -24.23 6.54 21.11
N CYS A 164 -25.31 6.68 21.88
CA CYS A 164 -25.21 7.33 23.17
C CYS A 164 -24.36 6.48 24.13
N ASP A 165 -23.65 7.12 25.06
CA ASP A 165 -22.77 6.41 26.00
C ASP A 165 -23.52 5.31 26.78
N SER A 166 -24.75 5.60 27.25
CA SER A 166 -25.60 4.62 27.95
C SER A 166 -25.80 3.33 27.14
N ALA A 167 -26.14 3.45 25.85
CA ALA A 167 -26.30 2.32 24.94
C ALA A 167 -24.98 1.58 24.70
N TYR A 168 -23.87 2.31 24.54
CA TYR A 168 -22.54 1.70 24.38
C TYR A 168 -22.13 0.89 25.62
N GLN A 169 -22.40 1.38 26.83
CA GLN A 169 -22.12 0.64 28.06
C GLN A 169 -22.94 -0.67 28.15
N GLU A 170 -24.20 -0.67 27.72
CA GLU A 170 -25.02 -1.89 27.65
C GLU A 170 -24.39 -2.94 26.71
N LEU A 171 -23.99 -2.51 25.51
CA LEU A 171 -23.32 -3.37 24.53
C LEU A 171 -22.04 -3.99 25.12
N MET A 172 -21.24 -3.18 25.82
CA MET A 172 -20.00 -3.63 26.43
C MET A 172 -20.22 -4.59 27.61
N ARG A 173 -21.27 -4.42 28.42
CA ARG A 173 -21.61 -5.36 29.49
C ARG A 173 -21.91 -6.76 28.94
N LYS A 174 -22.65 -6.87 27.84
CA LYS A 174 -22.94 -8.18 27.22
C LYS A 174 -21.70 -8.78 26.54
N LYS A 175 -20.88 -7.96 25.89
CA LYS A 175 -19.59 -8.40 25.32
C LYS A 175 -18.67 -8.95 26.42
N ARG A 176 -18.52 -8.22 27.54
CA ARG A 176 -17.74 -8.68 28.70
C ARG A 176 -18.31 -9.96 29.32
N ARG A 177 -19.62 -10.12 29.42
CA ARG A 177 -20.23 -11.39 29.87
C ARG A 177 -19.95 -12.59 28.97
N ARG A 178 -19.77 -12.36 27.66
CA ARG A 178 -19.29 -13.40 26.74
C ARG A 178 -17.81 -13.70 26.96
N THR A 179 -17.02 -12.68 27.32
CA THR A 179 -15.57 -12.82 27.59
C THR A 179 -15.27 -13.32 29.00
N SER A 180 -16.18 -13.18 29.97
CA SER A 180 -16.04 -13.74 31.33
C SER A 180 -16.18 -15.26 31.39
N GLY A 181 -16.34 -15.93 30.24
CA GLY A 181 -16.08 -17.35 30.10
C GLY A 181 -14.58 -17.69 29.89
N ILE A 182 -13.70 -16.68 29.83
CA ILE A 182 -12.26 -16.87 29.94
C ILE A 182 -11.96 -17.02 31.43
N ASP A 183 -11.66 -18.26 31.81
CA ASP A 183 -11.32 -18.66 33.17
C ASP A 183 -10.23 -17.76 33.76
N GLY A 184 -10.34 -17.42 35.04
CA GLY A 184 -9.29 -16.67 35.78
C GLY A 184 -7.94 -17.37 35.71
N GLN A 185 -7.93 -18.68 35.50
CA GLN A 185 -6.74 -19.47 35.23
C GLN A 185 -6.03 -19.07 33.92
N THR A 186 -6.77 -18.72 32.87
CA THR A 186 -6.18 -18.28 31.58
C THR A 186 -5.56 -16.89 31.72
N VAL A 187 -6.19 -16.00 32.49
CA VAL A 187 -5.65 -14.67 32.77
C VAL A 187 -4.37 -14.78 33.60
N GLY A 188 -4.37 -15.64 34.62
CA GLY A 188 -3.17 -15.94 35.42
C GLY A 188 -2.03 -16.52 34.60
N TRP A 189 -2.32 -17.46 33.68
CA TRP A 189 -1.31 -18.02 32.77
C TRP A 189 -0.74 -16.98 31.81
N VAL A 190 -1.56 -16.07 31.29
CA VAL A 190 -1.08 -14.98 30.43
C VAL A 190 -0.21 -14.01 31.22
N GLU A 191 -0.60 -13.66 32.44
CA GLU A 191 0.18 -12.77 33.31
C GLU A 191 1.53 -13.41 33.70
N GLU A 192 1.53 -14.71 34.03
CA GLU A 192 2.73 -15.50 34.28
C GLU A 192 3.64 -15.59 33.04
N LEU A 193 3.06 -15.82 31.85
CA LEU A 193 3.83 -15.82 30.60
C LEU A 193 4.44 -14.45 30.28
N VAL A 194 3.71 -13.37 30.55
CA VAL A 194 4.19 -12.00 30.34
C VAL A 194 5.34 -11.69 31.28
N LEU A 195 5.24 -12.08 32.55
CA LEU A 195 6.33 -11.92 33.53
C LEU A 195 7.56 -12.75 33.12
N ALA A 196 7.37 -14.02 32.73
CA ALA A 196 8.47 -14.87 32.25
C ALA A 196 9.11 -14.34 30.96
N ALA A 197 8.32 -13.72 30.06
CA ALA A 197 8.84 -13.12 28.83
C ALA A 197 9.64 -11.83 29.08
N VAL A 198 9.31 -11.06 30.13
CA VAL A 198 10.10 -9.90 30.56
C VAL A 198 11.48 -10.32 31.09
N GLU A 199 11.59 -11.50 31.69
CA GLU A 199 12.85 -12.08 32.20
C GLU A 199 13.73 -12.75 31.14
N LEU A 200 13.36 -12.70 29.85
CA LEU A 200 14.18 -13.21 28.74
C LEU A 200 14.88 -12.06 27.98
N PRO A 201 15.82 -11.30 28.59
CA PRO A 201 16.49 -10.18 27.92
C PRO A 201 17.36 -10.63 26.75
N ALA A 202 17.70 -11.92 26.68
CA ALA A 202 18.52 -12.50 25.63
C ALA A 202 17.85 -12.46 24.24
N ILE A 203 16.53 -12.69 24.16
CA ILE A 203 15.83 -12.78 22.86
C ILE A 203 15.62 -11.38 22.24
N PRO A 204 15.10 -10.37 22.97
CA PRO A 204 14.99 -9.01 22.45
C PRO A 204 16.34 -8.39 22.12
N LYS A 205 17.38 -8.71 22.90
CA LYS A 205 18.75 -8.27 22.60
C LYS A 205 19.26 -8.91 21.30
N ALA A 206 19.15 -10.22 21.13
CA ALA A 206 19.55 -10.90 19.90
C ALA A 206 18.81 -10.38 18.67
N LEU A 207 17.50 -10.12 18.77
CA LEU A 207 16.71 -9.54 17.67
C LEU A 207 17.12 -8.10 17.35
N ARG A 208 17.43 -7.28 18.36
CA ARG A 208 17.97 -5.93 18.15
C ARG A 208 19.35 -5.96 17.51
N ASP A 209 20.24 -6.82 18.00
CA ASP A 209 21.60 -6.97 17.48
C ASP A 209 21.56 -7.48 16.03
N LEU A 210 20.70 -8.45 15.72
CA LEU A 210 20.47 -8.94 14.36
C LEU A 210 19.87 -7.85 13.46
N GLY A 211 18.92 -7.06 13.98
CA GLY A 211 18.34 -5.93 13.26
C GLY A 211 19.33 -4.79 13.04
N GLN A 212 20.29 -4.57 13.95
CA GLN A 212 21.38 -3.61 13.77
C GLN A 212 22.39 -4.12 12.76
N TYR A 213 22.76 -5.40 12.83
CA TYR A 213 23.62 -6.05 11.86
C TYR A 213 23.03 -5.99 10.44
N ALA A 214 21.74 -6.34 10.29
CA ALA A 214 21.04 -6.27 9.01
C ALA A 214 20.93 -4.84 8.46
N ARG A 215 20.83 -3.82 9.33
CA ARG A 215 20.82 -2.40 8.93
C ARG A 215 22.21 -1.87 8.60
N ALA A 216 23.24 -2.28 9.34
CA ALA A 216 24.63 -1.93 9.06
C ALA A 216 25.12 -2.56 7.76
N ASN A 217 24.62 -3.77 7.46
CA ASN A 217 24.96 -4.53 6.25
C ASN A 217 23.87 -4.44 5.16
N ARG A 218 22.99 -3.42 5.21
CA ARG A 218 21.93 -3.21 4.20
C ARG A 218 22.46 -2.90 2.79
N VAL A 219 23.78 -2.73 2.67
CA VAL A 219 24.49 -2.52 1.42
C VAL A 219 25.32 -3.78 1.15
N SER A 220 24.69 -4.78 0.53
CA SER A 220 25.39 -5.93 -0.04
C SER A 220 26.06 -5.59 -1.39
N THR A 221 26.44 -4.33 -1.61
CA THR A 221 27.39 -4.03 -2.68
C THR A 221 28.77 -4.35 -2.14
N VAL A 222 29.19 -5.59 -2.33
CA VAL A 222 30.61 -5.91 -2.26
C VAL A 222 31.27 -5.06 -3.34
N ALA A 223 32.07 -4.08 -2.93
CA ALA A 223 32.90 -3.32 -3.86
C ALA A 223 33.96 -4.28 -4.39
N LEU A 224 33.67 -4.91 -5.52
CA LEU A 224 34.60 -5.80 -6.19
C LEU A 224 35.66 -4.95 -6.91
N THR A 225 36.92 -5.31 -6.72
CA THR A 225 38.02 -4.80 -7.55
C THR A 225 37.82 -5.22 -9.01
N GLY A 226 38.48 -4.53 -9.95
CA GLY A 226 38.39 -4.86 -11.38
C GLY A 226 38.69 -6.34 -11.67
N ASP A 227 39.69 -6.91 -11.02
CA ASP A 227 40.08 -8.32 -11.17
C ASP A 227 39.03 -9.29 -10.64
N GLN A 228 38.37 -8.94 -9.53
CA GLN A 228 37.27 -9.72 -8.97
C GLN A 228 36.04 -9.67 -9.87
N VAL A 229 35.71 -8.50 -10.44
CA VAL A 229 34.63 -8.38 -11.44
C VAL A 229 34.93 -9.23 -12.67
N ALA A 230 36.17 -9.20 -13.16
CA ALA A 230 36.59 -10.03 -14.30
C ALA A 230 36.47 -11.53 -13.99
N THR A 231 36.87 -11.96 -12.79
CA THR A 231 36.78 -13.35 -12.33
C THR A 231 35.33 -13.83 -12.18
N VAL A 232 34.46 -12.98 -11.62
CA VAL A 232 33.03 -13.30 -11.52
C VAL A 232 32.42 -13.37 -12.92
N ARG A 233 32.71 -12.40 -13.80
CA ARG A 233 32.18 -12.38 -15.16
C ARG A 233 32.63 -13.59 -15.97
N SER A 234 33.88 -14.04 -15.84
CA SER A 234 34.37 -15.23 -16.53
C SER A 234 33.70 -16.52 -16.02
N THR A 235 33.40 -16.59 -14.71
CA THR A 235 32.69 -17.73 -14.12
C THR A 235 31.25 -17.87 -14.65
N PHE A 236 30.59 -16.75 -14.91
CA PHE A 236 29.23 -16.70 -15.46
C PHE A 236 29.20 -16.44 -16.97
N GLN A 237 30.30 -16.70 -17.68
CA GLN A 237 30.37 -16.55 -19.13
C GLN A 237 29.83 -17.79 -19.84
N CYS A 238 28.87 -17.61 -20.75
CA CYS A 238 28.35 -18.65 -21.60
C CYS A 238 29.44 -19.23 -22.50
N LEU A 239 29.60 -20.56 -22.53
CA LEU A 239 30.63 -21.20 -23.36
C LEU A 239 30.33 -21.12 -24.87
N ILE A 240 29.10 -20.76 -25.25
CA ILE A 240 28.62 -20.73 -26.63
C ILE A 240 28.67 -19.29 -27.16
N CYS A 241 27.91 -18.36 -26.56
CA CYS A 241 27.86 -16.96 -27.02
C CYS A 241 28.97 -16.07 -26.43
N ARG A 242 29.71 -16.56 -25.41
CA ARG A 242 30.78 -15.81 -24.70
C ARG A 242 30.32 -14.54 -23.98
N ASP A 243 29.02 -14.34 -23.80
CA ASP A 243 28.48 -13.27 -22.96
C ASP A 243 28.07 -13.79 -21.58
N VAL A 244 27.66 -12.90 -20.67
CA VAL A 244 27.11 -13.26 -19.36
C VAL A 244 25.87 -14.13 -19.56
N MET A 245 25.79 -15.24 -18.82
CA MET A 245 24.71 -16.20 -18.99
C MET A 245 23.35 -15.59 -18.63
N GLU A 246 22.46 -15.55 -19.61
CA GLU A 246 21.04 -15.28 -19.41
C GLU A 246 20.28 -16.60 -19.28
N ASN A 247 19.57 -16.80 -18.17
CA ASN A 247 18.95 -18.08 -17.79
C ASN A 247 19.97 -19.24 -17.85
N PRO A 248 20.93 -19.27 -16.91
CA PRO A 248 22.03 -20.23 -16.93
C PRO A 248 21.55 -21.68 -16.83
N VAL A 249 22.19 -22.55 -17.60
CA VAL A 249 21.95 -24.00 -17.58
C VAL A 249 23.13 -24.71 -16.93
N VAL A 250 22.83 -25.64 -16.01
CA VAL A 250 23.81 -26.50 -15.35
C VAL A 250 23.80 -27.89 -16.01
N ALA A 251 24.95 -28.31 -16.55
CA ALA A 251 25.11 -29.63 -17.14
C ALA A 251 25.18 -30.73 -16.06
N PRO A 252 24.34 -31.78 -16.12
CA PRO A 252 24.37 -32.88 -15.15
C PRO A 252 25.67 -33.70 -15.17
N CYS A 253 26.32 -33.81 -16.33
CA CYS A 253 27.54 -34.61 -16.53
C CYS A 253 28.76 -34.04 -15.76
N CYS A 254 28.99 -32.73 -15.82
CA CYS A 254 30.12 -32.07 -15.17
C CYS A 254 29.73 -31.14 -14.01
N ARG A 255 28.44 -31.12 -13.63
CA ARG A 255 27.87 -30.28 -12.55
C ARG A 255 28.29 -28.82 -12.64
N SER A 256 28.36 -28.31 -13.87
CA SER A 256 28.87 -26.97 -14.17
C SER A 256 27.87 -26.16 -14.95
N LEU A 257 27.87 -24.86 -14.71
CA LEU A 257 27.30 -23.88 -15.64
C LEU A 257 27.96 -24.05 -17.02
N VAL A 258 27.14 -24.15 -18.06
CA VAL A 258 27.61 -24.36 -19.44
C VAL A 258 27.20 -23.26 -20.41
N GLY A 259 26.07 -22.59 -20.17
CA GLY A 259 25.65 -21.49 -21.03
C GLY A 259 24.23 -21.02 -20.78
N CYS A 260 23.79 -20.07 -21.61
CA CYS A 260 22.42 -19.59 -21.65
C CYS A 260 21.47 -20.71 -22.12
N ARG A 261 20.23 -20.71 -21.63
CA ARG A 261 19.21 -21.68 -22.04
C ARG A 261 19.06 -21.80 -23.56
N VAL A 262 18.84 -20.67 -24.24
CA VAL A 262 18.65 -20.65 -25.70
C VAL A 262 19.88 -21.18 -26.44
N CYS A 263 21.09 -20.82 -25.99
CA CYS A 263 22.32 -21.30 -26.60
C CYS A 263 22.46 -22.83 -26.45
N VAL A 264 22.16 -23.36 -25.26
CA VAL A 264 22.25 -24.80 -25.00
C VAL A 264 21.19 -25.56 -25.80
N GLU A 265 19.95 -25.05 -25.87
CA GLU A 265 18.89 -25.65 -26.70
C GLU A 265 19.30 -25.73 -28.18
N GLN A 266 19.83 -24.63 -28.74
CA GLN A 266 20.34 -24.61 -30.12
C GLN A 266 21.55 -25.51 -30.33
N TRP A 267 22.46 -25.58 -29.35
CA TRP A 267 23.61 -26.48 -29.39
C TRP A 267 23.15 -27.94 -29.45
N THR A 268 22.19 -28.31 -28.61
CA THR A 268 21.67 -29.68 -28.56
C THR A 268 20.98 -30.10 -29.85
N THR A 269 20.47 -29.18 -30.67
CA THR A 269 19.94 -29.49 -32.00
C THR A 269 21.00 -30.03 -32.95
N ASN A 270 22.26 -29.59 -32.80
CA ASN A 270 23.35 -29.89 -33.74
C ASN A 270 24.46 -30.78 -33.14
N SER A 271 24.46 -30.98 -31.83
CA SER A 271 25.50 -31.72 -31.10
C SER A 271 24.91 -32.46 -29.91
N LEU A 272 25.33 -33.71 -29.73
CA LEU A 272 24.90 -34.55 -28.61
C LEU A 272 25.82 -34.41 -27.38
N HIS A 273 26.94 -33.70 -27.53
CA HIS A 273 28.00 -33.64 -26.53
C HIS A 273 27.90 -32.37 -25.66
N CYS A 274 28.30 -32.47 -24.40
CA CYS A 274 28.41 -31.32 -23.50
C CYS A 274 29.39 -30.25 -24.05
N PRO A 275 29.00 -28.95 -24.12
CA PRO A 275 29.90 -27.87 -24.55
C PRO A 275 31.17 -27.74 -23.70
N LYS A 276 31.15 -28.22 -22.46
CA LYS A 276 32.27 -28.11 -21.51
C LYS A 276 33.15 -29.36 -21.48
N CYS A 277 32.58 -30.52 -21.18
CA CYS A 277 33.34 -31.76 -20.96
C CYS A 277 33.22 -32.76 -22.11
N ARG A 278 32.45 -32.44 -23.16
CA ARG A 278 32.21 -33.29 -24.34
C ARG A 278 31.57 -34.66 -24.05
N ASP A 279 30.96 -34.82 -22.89
CA ASP A 279 30.22 -36.03 -22.52
C ASP A 279 28.95 -36.19 -23.36
N ASP A 280 28.73 -37.39 -23.88
CA ASP A 280 27.65 -37.77 -24.80
C ASP A 280 26.30 -37.94 -24.07
N SER A 281 26.31 -38.13 -22.75
CA SER A 281 25.10 -38.26 -21.91
C SER A 281 24.41 -36.91 -21.65
N PHE A 282 24.81 -35.85 -22.36
CA PHE A 282 24.36 -34.48 -22.10
C PHE A 282 22.88 -34.27 -22.44
N GLN A 283 22.37 -34.89 -23.50
CA GLN A 283 20.97 -34.77 -23.90
C GLN A 283 20.01 -35.65 -23.09
N GLU A 284 20.44 -36.84 -22.68
CA GLU A 284 19.57 -37.84 -22.05
C GLU A 284 19.05 -37.39 -20.67
N LYS A 285 19.79 -36.50 -20.03
CA LYS A 285 19.44 -35.87 -18.75
C LYS A 285 18.89 -34.48 -19.03
N LYS A 286 17.75 -34.40 -19.72
CA LYS A 286 17.06 -33.12 -19.97
C LYS A 286 16.85 -32.37 -18.65
N PHE A 287 17.21 -31.09 -18.69
CA PHE A 287 17.20 -30.13 -17.59
C PHE A 287 15.81 -29.94 -16.96
#